data_AF-A0A965L5W0-F1
#
_entry.id   AF-A0A965L5W0-F1
#
_cell.length_a   1.000
_cell.length_b   1.000
_cell.length_c   1.000
_cell.angle_alpha   90.00
_cell.angle_beta   90.00
_cell.angle_gamma   90.00
#
_symmetry.space_group_name_H-M   'P 1'
#
loop_
_entity.id
_entity.type
_entity.pdbx_description
1 polymer ?
#
loop_
_entity_poly.entity_id
_entity_poly.type
_entity_poly.pdbx_seq_one_letter_code
_entity_poly.pdbx_strand_id
1 'polypeptide(L)'
;MTEASLDSLEEPTPRGVPYDRKTMSVSEWSDDIYDAMKDWPKASRSQWEWWRPGYLVLKITDDEGRPVEPAWIDTCDDELTVNFGMWETHLPSPGTPVDDELALAVAEAKQLVEDWFASRLLTVVFFKGDGKWCGSLTSLPDEVDERLADGLDWISYSEPKRVEVRSAQRDNWRVFTVEAGNKLVEQISG
;
A
#
# COMPACT_ATOMS: atom_id res chain seq x y z
N MET A 1 12.83 -16.39 -49.06
CA MET A 1 11.65 -15.50 -49.12
C MET A 1 10.51 -16.30 -48.52
N THR A 2 9.92 -16.02 -47.38
CA THR A 2 9.79 -14.90 -46.41
C THR A 2 9.50 -15.62 -45.07
N GLU A 3 9.74 -15.10 -43.86
CA GLU A 3 9.25 -13.86 -43.26
C GLU A 3 9.94 -13.71 -41.89
N ALA A 4 10.17 -12.46 -41.49
CA ALA A 4 10.73 -12.11 -40.20
C ALA A 4 9.75 -12.43 -39.06
N SER A 5 10.24 -12.99 -37.96
CA SER A 5 9.65 -12.75 -36.65
C SER A 5 10.61 -11.81 -35.92
N LEU A 6 10.27 -10.52 -36.00
CA LEU A 6 10.81 -9.50 -35.10
C LEU A 6 10.34 -9.90 -33.71
N ASP A 7 11.23 -10.59 -33.00
CA ASP A 7 11.22 -10.66 -31.55
C ASP A 7 11.40 -9.21 -31.07
N SER A 8 10.28 -8.49 -30.96
CA SER A 8 10.23 -7.19 -30.32
C SER A 8 10.62 -7.43 -28.87
N LEU A 9 11.92 -7.34 -28.61
CA LEU A 9 12.46 -7.12 -27.27
C LEU A 9 11.83 -5.83 -26.78
N GLU A 10 10.68 -5.94 -26.11
CA GLU A 10 10.13 -4.83 -25.34
C GLU A 10 11.25 -4.37 -24.42
N GLU A 11 11.80 -3.18 -24.71
CA GLU A 11 12.74 -2.55 -23.80
C GLU A 11 12.12 -2.55 -22.41
N PRO A 12 12.90 -2.85 -21.34
CA PRO A 12 12.37 -2.90 -20.00
C PRO A 12 11.68 -1.57 -19.71
N THR A 13 10.36 -1.66 -19.67
CA THR A 13 9.42 -0.60 -19.39
C THR A 13 9.94 0.24 -18.22
N PRO A 14 10.25 1.54 -18.42
CA PRO A 14 10.66 2.40 -17.32
C PRO A 14 9.58 2.39 -16.23
N ARG A 15 9.93 1.87 -15.06
CA ARG A 15 9.14 1.96 -13.84
C ARG A 15 9.87 2.91 -12.90
N GLY A 16 9.14 3.80 -12.25
CA GLY A 16 9.70 4.64 -11.20
C GLY A 16 10.56 5.80 -11.68
N VAL A 17 10.27 6.39 -12.84
CA VAL A 17 10.94 7.64 -13.26
C VAL A 17 10.20 8.85 -12.69
N PRO A 18 10.88 9.93 -12.26
CA PRO A 18 10.21 11.13 -11.81
C PRO A 18 9.23 11.65 -12.86
N TYR A 19 7.98 11.91 -12.46
CA TYR A 19 6.95 12.40 -13.37
C TYR A 19 7.21 13.86 -13.78
N ASP A 20 7.22 14.11 -15.08
CA ASP A 20 7.21 15.44 -15.68
C ASP A 20 5.99 15.60 -16.60
N ARG A 21 4.98 16.31 -16.10
CA ARG A 21 3.71 16.57 -16.80
C ARG A 21 3.87 17.21 -18.18
N LYS A 22 5.02 17.87 -18.47
CA LYS A 22 5.28 18.46 -19.79
C LYS A 22 5.68 17.45 -20.85
N THR A 23 6.26 16.33 -20.44
CA THR A 23 6.91 15.38 -21.36
C THR A 23 6.33 13.97 -21.27
N MET A 24 5.51 13.69 -20.25
CA MET A 24 4.92 12.37 -20.00
C MET A 24 3.39 12.43 -20.06
N SER A 25 2.81 11.61 -20.93
CA SER A 25 1.35 11.40 -21.01
C SER A 25 0.88 10.42 -19.94
N VAL A 26 -0.30 10.70 -19.39
CA VAL A 26 -1.00 9.82 -18.44
C VAL A 26 -2.48 9.72 -18.82
N SER A 27 -3.23 8.79 -18.21
CA SER A 27 -4.69 8.77 -18.34
C SER A 27 -5.34 10.03 -17.75
N GLU A 28 -6.57 10.35 -18.18
CA GLU A 28 -7.36 11.46 -17.60
C GLU A 28 -7.52 11.27 -16.09
N TRP A 29 -7.87 10.06 -15.66
CA TRP A 29 -7.92 9.68 -14.23
C TRP A 29 -6.64 10.00 -13.46
N SER A 30 -5.48 9.60 -14.00
CA SER A 30 -4.20 9.86 -13.35
C SER A 30 -3.88 11.35 -13.25
N ASP A 31 -4.24 12.13 -14.28
CA ASP A 31 -4.03 13.58 -14.31
C ASP A 31 -4.92 14.30 -13.28
N ASP A 32 -6.18 13.88 -13.17
CA ASP A 32 -7.16 14.40 -12.21
C ASP A 32 -6.75 14.09 -10.76
N ILE A 33 -6.32 12.86 -10.48
CA ILE A 33 -5.77 12.48 -9.16
C ILE A 33 -4.54 13.31 -8.84
N TYR A 34 -3.61 13.47 -9.79
CA TYR A 34 -2.43 14.29 -9.60
C TYR A 34 -2.82 15.73 -9.23
N ASP A 35 -3.75 16.35 -9.96
CA ASP A 35 -4.20 17.70 -9.67
C ASP A 35 -4.88 17.84 -8.31
N ALA A 36 -5.65 16.83 -7.88
CA ALA A 36 -6.31 16.81 -6.58
C ALA A 36 -5.35 16.57 -5.40
N MET A 37 -4.15 16.03 -5.65
CA MET A 37 -3.20 15.60 -4.62
C MET A 37 -1.88 16.38 -4.58
N LYS A 38 -1.43 17.00 -5.67
CA LYS A 38 -0.09 17.64 -5.77
C LYS A 38 0.22 18.66 -4.66
N ASP A 39 -0.80 19.38 -4.18
CA ASP A 39 -0.65 20.42 -3.16
C ASP A 39 -0.87 19.90 -1.73
N TRP A 40 -1.23 18.62 -1.56
CA TRP A 40 -1.31 18.01 -0.24
C TRP A 40 0.09 17.93 0.39
N PRO A 41 0.29 18.35 1.66
CA PRO A 41 1.63 18.48 2.24
C PRO A 41 2.50 17.21 2.14
N LYS A 42 1.92 16.01 2.29
CA LYS A 42 2.65 14.74 2.14
C LYS A 42 3.12 14.52 0.71
N ALA A 43 2.25 14.75 -0.27
CA ALA A 43 2.59 14.63 -1.69
C ALA A 43 3.64 15.66 -2.14
N SER A 44 3.52 16.90 -1.67
CA SER A 44 4.44 17.99 -2.05
C SER A 44 5.90 17.78 -1.64
N ARG A 45 6.13 16.95 -0.61
CA ARG A 45 7.48 16.57 -0.12
C ARG A 45 7.94 15.22 -0.65
N SER A 46 7.10 14.58 -1.45
CA SER A 46 7.29 13.24 -1.97
C SER A 46 7.56 13.29 -3.47
N GLN A 47 7.77 12.11 -4.05
CA GLN A 47 8.04 11.98 -5.47
C GLN A 47 6.87 11.29 -6.16
N TRP A 48 6.31 11.98 -7.16
CA TRP A 48 5.46 11.35 -8.16
C TRP A 48 6.34 10.66 -9.18
N GLU A 49 6.05 9.39 -9.42
CA GLU A 49 6.70 8.57 -10.41
C GLU A 49 5.73 8.27 -11.55
N TRP A 50 6.23 8.29 -12.78
CA TRP A 50 5.50 7.85 -13.96
C TRP A 50 5.85 6.40 -14.28
N TRP A 51 4.82 5.60 -14.53
CA TRP A 51 4.92 4.18 -14.83
C TRP A 51 4.11 3.88 -16.09
N ARG A 52 4.66 3.04 -16.97
CA ARG A 52 3.90 2.60 -18.16
C ARG A 52 2.78 1.61 -17.75
N PRO A 53 1.63 1.65 -18.44
CA PRO A 53 1.39 2.31 -19.72
C PRO A 53 1.06 3.81 -19.67
N GLY A 54 1.06 4.45 -18.49
CA GLY A 54 0.79 5.88 -18.34
C GLY A 54 -0.02 6.19 -17.09
N TYR A 55 0.35 5.55 -15.98
CA TYR A 55 -0.22 5.84 -14.67
C TYR A 55 0.84 6.44 -13.75
N LEU A 56 0.37 6.98 -12.63
CA LEU A 56 1.21 7.65 -11.65
C LEU A 56 1.26 6.83 -10.37
N VAL A 57 2.42 6.91 -9.72
CA VAL A 57 2.63 6.37 -8.37
C VAL A 57 3.19 7.48 -7.51
N LEU A 58 2.48 7.86 -6.46
CA LEU A 58 3.01 8.71 -5.41
C LEU A 58 3.69 7.85 -4.36
N LYS A 59 4.98 8.08 -4.12
CA LYS A 59 5.75 7.36 -3.10
C LYS A 59 6.10 8.27 -1.93
N ILE A 60 5.55 7.99 -0.76
CA ILE A 60 5.80 8.76 0.47
C ILE A 60 6.69 7.92 1.39
N THR A 61 7.94 8.34 1.57
CA THR A 61 8.96 7.59 2.34
C THR A 61 9.48 8.35 3.56
N ASP A 62 8.98 9.57 3.78
CA ASP A 62 9.40 10.48 4.83
C ASP A 62 8.17 11.06 5.54
N ASP A 63 8.27 11.20 6.86
CA ASP A 63 7.34 12.00 7.64
C ASP A 63 8.09 12.96 8.57
N GLU A 64 7.81 14.25 8.43
CA GLU A 64 8.46 15.33 9.18
C GLU A 64 10.01 15.24 9.21
N GLY A 65 10.63 14.81 8.11
CA GLY A 65 12.08 14.66 7.99
C GLY A 65 12.63 13.36 8.59
N ARG A 66 11.76 12.41 8.94
CA ARG A 66 12.14 11.08 9.42
C ARG A 66 11.79 10.01 8.38
N PRO A 67 12.74 9.11 8.06
CA PRO A 67 12.44 7.93 7.26
C PRO A 67 11.37 7.07 7.92
N VAL A 68 10.41 6.59 7.13
CA VAL A 68 9.26 5.77 7.57
C VAL A 68 9.07 4.58 6.65
N GLU A 69 8.30 3.59 7.09
CA GLU A 69 7.78 2.57 6.18
C GLU A 69 6.92 3.24 5.11
N PRO A 70 7.23 3.06 3.81
CA PRO A 70 6.56 3.81 2.76
C PRO A 70 5.06 3.57 2.68
N ALA A 71 4.33 4.61 2.28
CA ALA A 71 2.98 4.50 1.75
C ALA A 71 2.98 4.90 0.29
N TRP A 72 2.32 4.10 -0.55
CA TRP A 72 2.23 4.28 -1.99
C TRP A 72 0.77 4.52 -2.38
N ILE A 73 0.58 5.39 -3.36
CA ILE A 73 -0.72 5.62 -4.00
C ILE A 73 -0.52 5.45 -5.49
N ASP A 74 -1.19 4.48 -6.11
CA ASP A 74 -1.12 4.24 -7.54
C ASP A 74 -2.46 4.48 -8.23
N THR A 75 -2.39 4.95 -9.48
CA THR A 75 -3.55 5.35 -10.29
C THR A 75 -3.79 4.41 -11.48
N CYS A 76 -3.31 3.16 -11.36
CA CYS A 76 -3.35 2.19 -12.45
C CYS A 76 -4.79 1.76 -12.77
N ASP A 77 -5.05 1.43 -14.03
CA ASP A 77 -6.32 0.84 -14.51
C ASP A 77 -7.59 1.63 -14.13
N ASP A 78 -7.48 2.96 -14.07
CA ASP A 78 -8.56 3.89 -13.67
C ASP A 78 -9.08 3.63 -12.25
N GLU A 79 -8.25 3.03 -11.40
CA GLU A 79 -8.48 2.82 -9.98
C GLU A 79 -7.53 3.70 -9.16
N LEU A 80 -7.87 3.95 -7.90
CA LEU A 80 -6.96 4.55 -6.93
C LEU A 80 -6.62 3.53 -5.86
N THR A 81 -5.40 3.01 -5.88
CA THR A 81 -4.96 2.01 -4.90
C THR A 81 -4.06 2.67 -3.87
N VAL A 82 -4.26 2.33 -2.60
CA VAL A 82 -3.35 2.71 -1.51
C VAL A 82 -2.70 1.46 -0.95
N ASN A 83 -1.37 1.48 -0.83
CA ASN A 83 -0.58 0.38 -0.27
C ASN A 83 0.37 0.88 0.82
N PHE A 84 0.38 0.20 1.96
CA PHE A 84 1.39 0.36 3.01
C PHE A 84 1.47 -0.88 3.89
N GLY A 85 2.62 -1.13 4.50
CA GLY A 85 2.74 -2.18 5.54
C GLY A 85 2.30 -3.58 5.08
N MET A 86 2.45 -3.91 3.79
CA MET A 86 1.96 -5.15 3.14
C MET A 86 0.43 -5.34 3.14
N TRP A 87 -0.31 -4.24 3.19
CA TRP A 87 -1.75 -4.19 2.97
C TRP A 87 -2.06 -3.21 1.83
N GLU A 88 -3.12 -3.49 1.09
CA GLU A 88 -3.61 -2.62 0.02
C GLU A 88 -5.12 -2.59 -0.03
N THR A 89 -5.65 -1.49 -0.58
CA THR A 89 -7.07 -1.34 -0.90
C THR A 89 -7.25 -0.51 -2.16
N HIS A 90 -8.33 -0.80 -2.88
CA HIS A 90 -8.83 0.01 -3.99
C HIS A 90 -9.86 1.02 -3.45
N LEU A 91 -9.86 2.22 -4.02
CA LEU A 91 -10.72 3.33 -3.62
C LEU A 91 -11.53 3.87 -4.82
N PRO A 92 -12.74 4.39 -4.59
CA PRO A 92 -13.40 4.44 -3.29
C PRO A 92 -13.92 3.06 -2.85
N SER A 93 -14.16 2.90 -1.56
CA SER A 93 -14.69 1.64 -1.04
C SER A 93 -16.03 1.28 -1.70
N PRO A 94 -16.23 0.01 -2.13
CA PRO A 94 -17.44 -0.41 -2.83
C PRO A 94 -18.72 -0.10 -2.05
N GLY A 95 -19.76 0.32 -2.76
CA GLY A 95 -21.09 0.53 -2.18
C GLY A 95 -21.36 1.94 -1.64
N THR A 96 -20.47 2.90 -1.91
CA THR A 96 -20.69 4.32 -1.59
C THR A 96 -21.25 5.05 -2.81
N PRO A 97 -22.57 5.27 -2.93
CA PRO A 97 -23.11 6.11 -3.98
C PRO A 97 -22.73 7.57 -3.69
N VAL A 98 -21.90 8.14 -4.56
CA VAL A 98 -21.49 9.54 -4.48
C VAL A 98 -21.65 10.22 -5.83
N ASP A 99 -22.00 11.50 -5.78
CA ASP A 99 -22.08 12.37 -6.94
C ASP A 99 -20.68 12.70 -7.51
N ASP A 100 -19.61 12.48 -6.72
CA ASP A 100 -18.21 12.72 -7.07
C ASP A 100 -17.31 11.60 -6.51
N GLU A 101 -17.04 10.62 -7.35
CA GLU A 101 -16.22 9.43 -7.04
C GLU A 101 -14.75 9.78 -6.81
N LEU A 102 -14.21 10.70 -7.62
CA LEU A 102 -12.83 11.18 -7.55
C LEU A 102 -12.56 11.85 -6.20
N ALA A 103 -13.42 12.80 -5.81
CA ALA A 103 -13.24 13.53 -4.55
C ALA A 103 -13.30 12.58 -3.33
N LEU A 104 -14.19 11.58 -3.36
CA LEU A 104 -14.27 10.58 -2.31
C LEU A 104 -13.00 9.73 -2.25
N ALA A 105 -12.57 9.16 -3.39
CA ALA A 105 -11.37 8.33 -3.45
C ALA A 105 -10.13 9.08 -2.95
N VAL A 106 -9.95 10.33 -3.38
CA VAL A 106 -8.83 11.19 -2.93
C VAL A 106 -8.90 11.47 -1.43
N ALA A 107 -10.10 11.74 -0.89
CA ALA A 107 -10.27 11.98 0.54
C ALA A 107 -9.95 10.73 1.37
N GLU A 108 -10.46 9.57 0.98
CA GLU A 108 -10.17 8.28 1.63
C GLU A 108 -8.67 7.96 1.56
N ALA A 109 -8.03 8.18 0.41
CA ALA A 109 -6.59 7.94 0.24
C ALA A 109 -5.75 8.79 1.18
N LYS A 110 -6.04 10.10 1.25
CA LYS A 110 -5.36 11.03 2.17
C LYS A 110 -5.55 10.59 3.62
N GLN A 111 -6.78 10.25 4.01
CA GLN A 111 -7.10 9.82 5.37
C GLN A 111 -6.34 8.54 5.76
N LEU A 112 -6.35 7.50 4.92
CA LEU A 112 -5.64 6.24 5.19
C LEU A 112 -4.14 6.46 5.38
N VAL A 113 -3.53 7.26 4.51
CA VAL A 113 -2.09 7.56 4.60
C VAL A 113 -1.76 8.41 5.82
N GLU A 114 -2.59 9.38 6.17
CA GLU A 114 -2.41 10.17 7.39
C GLU A 114 -2.55 9.31 8.64
N ASP A 115 -3.53 8.40 8.69
CA ASP A 115 -3.71 7.49 9.82
C ASP A 115 -2.58 6.48 9.95
N TRP A 116 -2.04 5.98 8.83
CA TRP A 116 -0.85 5.14 8.82
C TRP A 116 0.36 5.86 9.44
N PHE A 117 0.67 7.07 8.96
CA PHE A 117 1.82 7.84 9.45
C PHE A 117 1.66 8.29 10.91
N ALA A 118 0.43 8.61 11.32
CA ALA A 118 0.12 8.92 12.71
C ALA A 118 0.04 7.68 13.63
N SER A 119 0.24 6.46 13.10
CA SER A 119 0.03 5.19 13.82
C SER A 119 -1.37 5.05 14.44
N ARG A 120 -2.38 5.72 13.85
CA ARG A 120 -3.81 5.52 14.14
C ARG A 120 -4.38 4.34 13.39
N LEU A 121 -3.68 3.90 12.34
CA LEU A 121 -3.94 2.68 11.60
C LEU A 121 -2.66 1.82 11.61
N LEU A 122 -2.82 0.54 11.88
CA LEU A 122 -1.77 -0.47 11.86
C LEU A 122 -2.10 -1.53 10.82
N THR A 123 -1.10 -2.28 10.39
CA THR A 123 -1.32 -3.51 9.62
C THR A 123 -0.93 -4.73 10.44
N VAL A 124 -1.72 -5.79 10.34
CA VAL A 124 -1.43 -7.11 10.91
C VAL A 124 -1.14 -8.03 9.73
N VAL A 125 0.07 -8.55 9.65
CA VAL A 125 0.59 -9.26 8.48
C VAL A 125 0.95 -10.69 8.87
N PHE A 126 0.42 -11.66 8.15
CA PHE A 126 0.56 -13.09 8.43
C PHE A 126 1.54 -13.73 7.45
N PHE A 127 2.40 -14.60 7.99
CA PHE A 127 3.40 -15.34 7.22
C PHE A 127 3.37 -16.82 7.55
N LYS A 128 3.59 -17.63 6.51
CA LYS A 128 3.82 -19.08 6.60
C LYS A 128 5.21 -19.37 7.19
N GLY A 129 5.44 -20.64 7.54
CA GLY A 129 6.73 -21.10 8.07
C GLY A 129 7.92 -20.95 7.11
N ASP A 130 7.68 -20.86 5.80
CA ASP A 130 8.70 -20.56 4.79
C ASP A 130 8.92 -19.05 4.58
N GLY A 131 8.31 -18.20 5.42
CA GLY A 131 8.41 -16.76 5.37
C GLY A 131 7.56 -16.10 4.28
N LYS A 132 6.77 -16.86 3.51
CA LYS A 132 5.86 -16.27 2.51
C LYS A 132 4.67 -15.60 3.19
N TRP A 133 4.30 -14.43 2.67
CA TRP A 133 3.07 -13.74 3.01
C TRP A 133 1.86 -14.63 2.72
N CYS A 134 0.88 -14.61 3.61
CA CYS A 134 -0.38 -15.31 3.41
C CYS A 134 -1.63 -14.50 3.75
N GLY A 135 -1.50 -13.23 4.11
CA GLY A 135 -2.62 -12.35 4.36
C GLY A 135 -2.22 -11.12 5.16
N SER A 136 -3.02 -10.07 5.05
CA SER A 136 -2.88 -8.86 5.84
C SER A 136 -4.25 -8.24 6.07
N LEU A 137 -4.36 -7.52 7.19
CA LEU A 137 -5.54 -6.76 7.56
C LEU A 137 -5.11 -5.47 8.25
N THR A 138 -6.00 -4.49 8.30
CA THR A 138 -5.81 -3.26 9.08
C THR A 138 -6.38 -3.41 10.48
N SER A 139 -5.84 -2.63 11.42
CA SER A 139 -6.29 -2.58 12.81
C SER A 139 -6.16 -1.17 13.35
N LEU A 140 -7.12 -0.77 14.18
CA LEU A 140 -6.88 0.33 15.14
C LEU A 140 -5.97 -0.17 16.27
N PRO A 141 -5.17 0.69 16.93
CA PRO A 141 -4.26 0.29 17.99
C PRO A 141 -4.91 -0.41 19.18
N ASP A 142 -6.14 -0.02 19.54
CA ASP A 142 -6.92 -0.60 20.64
C ASP A 142 -7.66 -1.90 20.26
N GLU A 143 -7.74 -2.22 18.98
CA GLU A 143 -8.37 -3.44 18.45
C GLU A 143 -7.35 -4.56 18.13
N VAL A 144 -6.04 -4.33 18.31
CA VAL A 144 -4.99 -5.25 17.80
C VAL A 144 -5.17 -6.69 18.28
N ASP A 145 -5.51 -6.90 19.55
CA ASP A 145 -5.67 -8.25 20.10
C ASP A 145 -6.86 -9.00 19.48
N GLU A 146 -7.97 -8.30 19.23
CA GLU A 146 -9.14 -8.84 18.53
C GLU A 146 -8.78 -9.16 17.08
N ARG A 147 -8.12 -8.23 16.38
CA ARG A 147 -7.70 -8.39 14.99
C ARG A 147 -6.69 -9.51 14.78
N LEU A 148 -5.82 -9.76 15.75
CA LEU A 148 -4.92 -10.90 15.76
C LEU A 148 -5.68 -12.22 15.84
N ALA A 149 -6.68 -12.32 16.73
CA ALA A 149 -7.49 -13.51 16.89
C ALA A 149 -8.33 -13.80 15.63
N ASP A 150 -9.05 -12.79 15.15
CA ASP A 150 -9.88 -12.88 13.94
C ASP A 150 -9.06 -13.23 12.70
N GLY A 151 -7.90 -12.60 12.54
CA GLY A 151 -7.00 -12.86 11.42
C GLY A 151 -6.45 -14.29 11.42
N LEU A 152 -6.10 -14.83 12.58
CA LEU A 152 -5.65 -16.23 12.70
C LEU A 152 -6.76 -17.24 12.38
N ASP A 153 -8.01 -16.93 12.74
CA ASP A 153 -9.15 -17.78 12.38
C ASP A 153 -9.42 -17.73 10.86
N TRP A 154 -9.51 -16.50 10.32
CA TRP A 154 -9.71 -16.25 8.89
C TRP A 154 -8.67 -16.93 8.01
N ILE A 155 -7.40 -16.88 8.41
CA ILE A 155 -6.28 -17.43 7.64
C ILE A 155 -5.79 -18.80 8.13
N SER A 156 -6.56 -19.46 9.00
CA SER A 156 -6.21 -20.75 9.61
C SER A 156 -5.81 -21.82 8.60
N TYR A 157 -6.47 -21.88 7.44
CA TYR A 157 -6.18 -22.81 6.35
C TYR A 157 -4.76 -22.64 5.75
N SER A 158 -4.14 -21.48 5.93
CA SER A 158 -2.77 -21.21 5.47
C SER A 158 -1.71 -21.59 6.50
N GLU A 159 -2.10 -22.00 7.71
CA GLU A 159 -1.22 -22.36 8.82
C GLU A 159 -0.14 -21.29 9.11
N PRO A 160 -0.52 -20.05 9.44
CA PRO A 160 0.44 -18.99 9.73
C PRO A 160 1.37 -19.41 10.88
N LYS A 161 2.65 -19.08 10.75
CA LYS A 161 3.71 -19.35 11.76
C LYS A 161 4.30 -18.09 12.37
N ARG A 162 4.12 -16.95 11.71
CA ARG A 162 4.56 -15.64 12.18
C ARG A 162 3.51 -14.59 11.86
N VAL A 163 3.31 -13.67 12.80
CA VAL A 163 2.48 -12.48 12.60
C VAL A 163 3.31 -11.25 12.92
N GLU A 164 3.15 -10.19 12.17
CA GLU A 164 3.77 -8.90 12.42
C GLU A 164 2.69 -7.83 12.55
N VAL A 165 2.73 -7.04 13.61
CA VAL A 165 1.93 -5.82 13.74
C VAL A 165 2.83 -4.65 13.39
N ARG A 166 2.50 -3.95 12.31
CA ARG A 166 3.33 -2.90 11.72
C ARG A 166 2.65 -1.54 11.84
N SER A 167 3.48 -0.53 12.00
CA SER A 167 3.12 0.90 11.89
C SER A 167 4.05 1.58 10.88
N ALA A 168 3.81 2.84 10.54
CA ALA A 168 4.75 3.60 9.72
C ALA A 168 6.16 3.67 10.35
N GLN A 169 6.24 3.63 11.69
CA GLN A 169 7.51 3.61 12.41
C GLN A 169 7.97 2.15 12.62
N ARG A 170 9.05 1.77 11.95
CA ARG A 170 9.60 0.40 12.01
C ARG A 170 10.01 -0.01 13.42
N ASP A 171 10.48 0.93 14.22
CA ASP A 171 10.89 0.68 15.61
C ASP A 171 9.71 0.28 16.52
N ASN A 172 8.48 0.54 16.08
CA ASN A 172 7.26 0.15 16.81
C ASN A 172 6.69 -1.20 16.35
N TRP A 173 7.35 -1.90 15.42
CA TRP A 173 6.85 -3.17 14.92
C TRP A 173 6.93 -4.24 16.01
N ARG A 174 5.87 -5.06 16.09
CA ARG A 174 5.81 -6.20 17.01
C ARG A 174 5.75 -7.47 16.20
N VAL A 175 6.55 -8.46 16.55
CA VAL A 175 6.64 -9.74 15.84
C VAL A 175 6.23 -10.85 16.77
N PHE A 176 5.39 -11.77 16.30
CA PHE A 176 4.86 -12.88 17.06
C PHE A 176 5.12 -14.19 16.35
N THR A 177 5.50 -15.22 17.10
CA THR A 177 5.45 -16.61 16.65
C THR A 177 4.05 -17.17 16.94
N VAL A 178 3.50 -17.93 15.98
CA VAL A 178 2.23 -18.66 16.16
C VAL A 178 2.55 -20.09 16.58
N GLU A 179 2.21 -20.43 17.82
CA GLU A 179 2.33 -21.77 18.38
C GLU A 179 1.07 -22.61 18.17
N ALA A 180 1.10 -23.87 18.62
CA ALA A 180 -0.06 -24.75 18.60
C ALA A 180 -1.28 -24.11 19.29
N GLY A 181 -2.47 -24.29 18.70
CA GLY A 181 -3.70 -23.69 19.21
C GLY A 181 -3.77 -22.17 19.01
N ASN A 182 -3.09 -21.63 17.98
CA ASN A 182 -3.10 -20.20 17.63
C ASN A 182 -2.57 -19.27 18.73
N LYS A 183 -1.77 -19.80 19.66
CA LYS A 183 -1.17 -19.01 20.73
C LYS A 183 -0.05 -18.12 20.15
N LEU A 184 -0.11 -16.83 20.45
CA LEU A 184 0.90 -15.86 20.02
C LEU A 184 1.97 -15.68 21.09
N VAL A 185 3.24 -15.72 20.67
CA VAL A 185 4.40 -15.44 21.52
C VAL A 185 5.20 -14.30 20.90
N GLU A 186 5.13 -13.14 21.54
CA GLU A 186 5.86 -11.95 21.11
C GLU A 186 7.37 -12.20 21.18
N GLN A 187 8.06 -11.84 20.11
CA GLN A 187 9.51 -11.88 19.99
C GLN A 187 10.03 -10.51 20.42
N ILE A 188 10.79 -10.46 21.51
CA ILE A 188 11.46 -9.23 21.91
C ILE A 188 12.64 -9.02 20.95
N SER A 189 12.53 -8.03 20.06
CA SER A 189 13.64 -7.55 19.26
C SER A 189 14.72 -6.99 20.19
N GLY A 190 15.89 -7.63 20.22
CA GLY A 190 17.06 -7.16 20.97
C GLY A 190 17.89 -6.13 20.22
#